data_AF-A0A7K3YCT7-F1
#
_entry.id   AF-A0A7K3YCT7-F1
#
_cell.length_a   1.000
_cell.length_b   1.000
_cell.length_c   1.000
_cell.angle_alpha   90.00
_cell.angle_beta   90.00
_cell.angle_gamma   90.00
#
_symmetry.space_group_name_H-M   'P 1'
#
loop_
_entity.id
_entity.type
_entity.pdbx_description
1 polymer ?
#
loop_
_entity_poly.entity_id
_entity_poly.type
_entity_poly.pdbx_seq_one_letter_code
_entity_poly.pdbx_strand_id
1 'polypeptide(L)'
;AGVDRYDLSRLQEISGLVARLSGVYPDQVRPIVGENAFAHESGIHIAAILEDPLTYEYIPPELVGGERRFVLGKHTGRRALEHIANAYGFDLSDDQARWVLGQIKQRSEGKCSVTREVLCEFLRHAKAGIPQ
;
A
#
# COMPACT_ATOMS: atom_id res chain seq x y z
N ALA A 1 25.64 -13.22 -10.71
CA ALA A 1 24.82 -13.59 -9.53
C ALA A 1 23.50 -14.20 -10.06
N GLY A 2 22.70 -14.90 -9.25
CA GLY A 2 21.56 -15.70 -9.76
C GLY A 2 20.48 -14.93 -10.54
N VAL A 3 20.41 -13.61 -10.38
CA VAL A 3 19.48 -12.71 -11.06
C VAL A 3 19.81 -12.54 -12.55
N ASP A 4 21.07 -12.64 -12.95
CA ASP A 4 21.51 -12.39 -14.34
C ASP A 4 21.10 -13.51 -15.32
N ARG A 5 20.61 -14.64 -14.79
CA ARG A 5 20.24 -15.82 -15.58
C ARG A 5 18.83 -15.74 -16.17
N TYR A 6 17.93 -15.00 -15.50
CA TYR A 6 16.51 -14.94 -15.85
C TYR A 6 16.00 -13.51 -15.75
N ASP A 7 15.16 -13.11 -16.70
CA ASP A 7 14.43 -11.85 -16.60
C ASP A 7 13.30 -11.97 -15.57
N LEU A 8 13.57 -11.50 -14.34
CA LEU A 8 12.60 -11.58 -13.24
C LEU A 8 11.50 -10.52 -13.35
N SER A 9 11.67 -9.48 -14.17
CA SER A 9 10.68 -8.39 -14.31
C SER A 9 9.34 -8.86 -14.88
N ARG A 10 9.30 -10.07 -15.44
CA ARG A 10 8.11 -10.69 -16.04
C ARG A 10 7.39 -11.68 -15.14
N LEU A 11 7.85 -11.89 -13.91
CA LEU A 11 7.27 -12.91 -13.02
C LEU A 11 5.79 -12.66 -12.72
N GLN A 12 5.39 -11.41 -12.46
CA GLN A 12 3.98 -11.06 -12.26
C GLN A 12 3.13 -11.35 -13.51
N GLU A 13 3.62 -10.92 -14.68
CA GLU A 13 2.93 -11.11 -15.97
C GLU A 13 2.71 -12.60 -16.26
N ILE A 14 3.77 -13.41 -16.12
CA ILE A 14 3.75 -14.85 -16.38
C ILE A 14 2.84 -15.55 -15.37
N SER A 15 2.94 -15.22 -14.08
CA SER A 15 2.07 -15.81 -13.06
C SER A 15 0.60 -15.50 -13.32
N GLY A 16 0.28 -14.26 -13.68
CA GLY A 16 -1.07 -13.85 -14.07
C GLY A 16 -1.58 -14.56 -15.32
N LEU A 17 -0.72 -14.77 -16.33
CA LEU A 17 -1.06 -15.53 -17.53
C LEU A 17 -1.40 -16.99 -17.19
N VAL A 18 -0.55 -17.67 -16.42
CA VAL A 18 -0.76 -19.05 -16.00
C VAL A 18 -2.03 -19.17 -15.17
N ALA A 19 -2.27 -18.24 -14.24
CA ALA A 19 -3.49 -18.22 -13.43
C ALA A 19 -4.76 -18.12 -14.31
N ARG A 20 -4.76 -17.21 -15.30
CA ARG A 20 -5.88 -17.07 -16.25
C ARG A 20 -6.11 -18.33 -17.09
N LEU A 21 -5.05 -18.95 -17.58
CA LEU A 21 -5.15 -20.13 -18.46
C LEU A 21 -5.50 -21.41 -17.70
N SER A 22 -5.02 -21.56 -16.46
CA SER A 22 -5.27 -22.74 -15.63
C SER A 22 -6.53 -22.65 -14.78
N GLY A 23 -7.04 -21.44 -14.53
CA GLY A 23 -8.12 -21.19 -13.56
C GLY A 23 -7.67 -21.26 -12.10
N VAL A 24 -6.36 -21.43 -11.83
CA VAL A 24 -5.81 -21.53 -10.47
C VAL A 24 -5.09 -20.24 -10.12
N TYR A 25 -5.65 -19.49 -9.16
CA TYR A 25 -5.10 -18.21 -8.73
C TYR A 25 -4.17 -18.38 -7.51
N PRO A 26 -3.02 -17.69 -7.48
CA PRO A 26 -2.22 -17.59 -6.27
C PRO A 26 -3.03 -17.02 -5.11
N ASP A 27 -2.73 -17.47 -3.89
CA ASP A 27 -3.22 -16.80 -2.70
C ASP A 27 -2.62 -15.39 -2.58
N GLN A 28 -3.27 -14.53 -1.78
CA GLN A 28 -2.88 -13.12 -1.67
C GLN A 28 -1.47 -12.93 -1.10
N VAL A 29 -0.96 -13.85 -0.28
CA VAL A 29 0.35 -13.73 0.38
C VAL A 29 1.42 -14.60 -0.29
N ARG A 30 1.11 -15.12 -1.49
CA ARG A 30 2.03 -15.95 -2.24
C ARG A 30 3.35 -15.19 -2.45
N PRO A 31 4.51 -15.78 -2.14
CA PRO A 31 5.78 -15.10 -2.32
C PRO A 31 5.97 -14.60 -3.75
N ILE A 32 6.48 -13.38 -3.88
CA ILE A 32 6.71 -12.66 -5.15
C ILE A 32 5.41 -12.26 -5.88
N VAL A 33 4.53 -13.20 -6.19
CA VAL A 33 3.41 -13.00 -7.14
C VAL A 33 2.05 -12.78 -6.48
N GLY A 34 1.95 -12.93 -5.16
CA GLY A 34 0.72 -12.66 -4.42
C GLY A 34 0.42 -11.17 -4.38
N GLU A 35 -0.87 -10.82 -4.40
CA GLU A 35 -1.31 -9.42 -4.40
C GLU A 35 -0.71 -8.62 -3.23
N ASN A 36 -0.59 -9.24 -2.05
CA ASN A 36 -0.09 -8.65 -0.82
C ASN A 36 1.40 -8.95 -0.56
N ALA A 37 2.13 -9.51 -1.53
CA ALA A 37 3.54 -9.89 -1.34
C ALA A 37 4.44 -8.68 -0.99
N PHE A 38 4.08 -7.49 -1.49
CA PHE A 38 4.78 -6.22 -1.25
C PHE A 38 3.84 -5.16 -0.66
N ALA A 39 2.81 -5.60 0.08
CA ALA A 39 1.86 -4.73 0.74
C ALA A 39 2.25 -4.47 2.20
N HIS A 40 2.26 -3.20 2.60
CA HIS A 40 2.65 -2.77 3.95
C HIS A 40 1.53 -1.96 4.61
N GLU A 41 1.07 -2.38 5.80
CA GLU A 41 -0.01 -1.71 6.54
C GLU A 41 0.49 -0.94 7.77
N SER A 42 1.48 -1.51 8.48
CA SER A 42 1.95 -0.98 9.75
C SER A 42 2.65 0.36 9.57
N GLY A 43 2.20 1.38 10.31
CA GLY A 43 2.80 2.71 10.26
C GLY A 43 4.30 2.74 10.55
N ILE A 44 4.80 1.86 11.43
CA ILE A 44 6.24 1.75 11.71
C ILE A 44 7.01 1.09 10.56
N HIS A 45 6.41 0.11 9.88
CA HIS A 45 7.03 -0.55 8.73
C HIS A 45 7.11 0.43 7.56
N ILE A 46 6.01 1.13 7.27
CA ILE A 46 5.98 2.13 6.21
C ILE A 46 6.99 3.25 6.50
N ALA A 47 7.07 3.75 7.75
CA ALA A 47 8.03 4.78 8.11
C ALA A 47 9.48 4.33 7.86
N ALA A 48 9.83 3.09 8.18
CA ALA A 48 11.15 2.53 7.92
C ALA A 48 11.41 2.33 6.42
N ILE A 49 10.42 1.85 5.65
CA ILE A 49 10.53 1.66 4.19
C ILE A 49 10.73 2.99 3.46
N LEU A 50 10.08 4.05 3.93
CA LEU A 50 10.25 5.39 3.38
C LEU A 50 11.66 5.96 3.62
N GLU A 51 12.40 5.43 4.59
CA GLU A 51 13.78 5.82 4.89
C GLU A 51 14.78 4.89 4.19
N ASP A 52 14.63 3.58 4.35
CA ASP A 52 15.37 2.54 3.65
C ASP A 52 14.47 1.34 3.33
N PRO A 53 14.08 1.15 2.05
CA PRO A 53 13.25 0.02 1.63
C PRO A 53 13.83 -1.35 2.00
N LEU A 54 15.15 -1.50 2.07
CA LEU A 54 15.81 -2.78 2.37
C LEU A 54 15.54 -3.28 3.80
N THR A 55 15.02 -2.41 4.67
CA THR A 55 14.65 -2.76 6.05
C THR A 55 13.53 -3.80 6.11
N TYR A 56 12.59 -3.75 5.16
CA TYR A 56 11.42 -4.64 5.12
C TYR A 56 11.19 -5.31 3.76
N GLU A 57 11.94 -4.92 2.73
CA GLU A 57 11.87 -5.51 1.40
C GLU A 57 13.20 -6.17 1.04
N TYR A 58 13.23 -7.50 1.16
CA TYR A 58 14.40 -8.29 0.79
C TYR A 58 14.74 -8.18 -0.71
N ILE A 59 13.72 -7.98 -1.55
CA ILE A 59 13.85 -7.78 -3.00
C ILE A 59 13.00 -6.56 -3.36
N PRO A 60 13.55 -5.57 -4.08
CA PRO A 60 12.74 -4.47 -4.62
C PRO A 60 11.61 -5.03 -5.49
N PRO A 61 10.34 -4.65 -5.27
CA PRO A 61 9.22 -5.18 -6.03
C PRO A 61 9.38 -4.99 -7.54
N GLU A 62 9.99 -3.88 -7.96
CA GLU A 62 10.19 -3.52 -9.37
C GLU A 62 11.11 -4.52 -10.09
N LEU A 63 12.04 -5.17 -9.37
CA LEU A 63 12.96 -6.17 -9.91
C LEU A 63 12.21 -7.43 -10.36
N VAL A 64 11.09 -7.74 -9.71
CA VAL A 64 10.25 -8.92 -10.00
C VAL A 64 8.97 -8.56 -10.75
N GLY A 65 8.88 -7.34 -11.28
CA GLY A 65 7.71 -6.83 -12.00
C GLY A 65 6.52 -6.48 -11.12
N GLY A 66 6.71 -6.43 -9.80
CA GLY A 66 5.70 -6.03 -8.82
C GLY A 66 5.76 -4.54 -8.50
N GLU A 67 4.81 -4.12 -7.67
CA GLU A 67 4.71 -2.76 -7.17
C GLU A 67 4.53 -2.77 -5.66
N ARG A 68 5.20 -1.84 -4.98
CA ARG A 68 5.00 -1.60 -3.54
C ARG A 68 3.61 -1.01 -3.32
N ARG A 69 2.85 -1.57 -2.38
CA ARG A 69 1.53 -1.04 -2.01
C ARG A 69 1.49 -0.68 -0.53
N PHE A 70 0.93 0.48 -0.21
CA PHE A 70 0.63 0.85 1.16
C PHE A 70 -0.85 0.64 1.44
N VAL A 71 -1.15 -0.18 2.45
CA VAL A 71 -2.51 -0.51 2.86
C VAL A 71 -2.88 0.38 4.03
N LEU A 72 -4.00 1.09 3.91
CA LEU A 72 -4.52 1.93 4.97
C LEU A 72 -5.46 1.13 5.85
N GLY A 73 -5.04 0.90 7.10
CA GLY A 73 -5.80 0.19 8.12
C GLY A 73 -5.71 0.83 9.51
N LYS A 74 -6.12 0.09 10.53
CA LYS A 74 -6.12 0.55 11.93
C LYS A 74 -4.71 0.91 12.46
N HIS A 75 -3.69 0.32 11.85
CA HIS A 75 -2.28 0.55 12.18
C HIS A 75 -1.62 1.64 11.34
N THR A 76 -2.38 2.35 10.50
CA THR A 76 -1.88 3.49 9.72
C THR A 76 -1.27 4.53 10.66
N GLY A 77 -0.01 4.85 10.41
CA GLY A 77 0.70 5.94 11.06
C GLY A 77 0.59 7.26 10.28
N ARG A 78 0.89 8.36 10.95
CA ARG A 78 0.88 9.71 10.36
C ARG A 78 1.76 9.83 9.10
N ARG A 79 3.01 9.36 9.18
CA ARG A 79 3.95 9.40 8.04
C ARG A 79 3.43 8.65 6.82
N ALA A 80 2.78 7.50 7.02
CA ALA A 80 2.18 6.72 5.95
C ALA A 80 1.04 7.48 5.28
N LEU A 81 0.14 8.07 6.08
CA LEU A 81 -0.95 8.89 5.57
C LEU A 81 -0.42 10.10 4.78
N GLU A 82 0.52 10.85 5.34
CA GLU A 82 1.10 12.04 4.68
C GLU A 82 1.77 11.67 3.36
N HIS A 83 2.52 10.57 3.32
CA HIS A 83 3.15 10.08 2.09
C HIS A 83 2.10 9.76 1.00
N ILE A 84 1.05 9.01 1.35
CA ILE A 84 0.00 8.62 0.39
C ILE A 84 -0.83 9.84 -0.03
N ALA A 85 -1.15 10.73 0.91
CA ALA A 85 -1.90 11.96 0.63
C ALA A 85 -1.12 12.86 -0.35
N ASN A 86 0.18 13.03 -0.13
CA ASN A 86 1.06 13.78 -1.02
C ASN A 86 1.12 13.16 -2.43
N ALA A 87 1.19 11.83 -2.54
CA ALA A 87 1.13 11.13 -3.82
C ALA A 87 -0.20 11.36 -4.56
N TYR A 88 -1.28 11.70 -3.85
CA TYR A 88 -2.57 12.09 -4.42
C TYR A 88 -2.77 13.60 -4.56
N GLY A 89 -1.75 14.42 -4.29
CA GLY A 89 -1.79 15.87 -4.44
C GLY A 89 -2.42 16.61 -3.25
N PHE A 90 -2.48 15.99 -2.07
CA PHE A 90 -2.99 16.60 -0.85
C PHE A 90 -1.87 16.78 0.17
N ASP A 91 -1.48 18.03 0.43
CA ASP A 91 -0.66 18.39 1.59
C ASP A 91 -1.57 18.55 2.81
N LEU A 92 -1.32 17.91 3.95
CA LEU A 92 -2.22 17.94 5.11
C LEU A 92 -1.61 18.74 6.26
N SER A 93 -2.42 19.62 6.87
CA SER A 93 -2.07 20.17 8.19
C SER A 93 -2.17 19.10 9.28
N ASP A 94 -1.54 19.36 10.42
CA ASP A 94 -1.60 18.54 11.63
C ASP A 94 -3.03 18.13 12.03
N ASP A 95 -3.96 19.07 12.04
CA ASP A 95 -5.36 18.81 12.39
C ASP A 95 -6.07 17.95 11.34
N GLN A 96 -5.80 18.22 10.06
CA GLN A 96 -6.36 17.44 8.95
C GLN A 96 -5.86 15.99 8.96
N ALA A 97 -4.55 15.79 9.17
CA ALA A 97 -3.95 14.47 9.28
C ALA A 97 -4.52 13.70 10.48
N ARG A 98 -4.67 14.35 11.64
CA ARG A 98 -5.31 13.75 12.82
C ARG A 98 -6.74 13.29 12.54
N TRP A 99 -7.54 14.14 11.91
CA TRP A 99 -8.93 13.83 11.59
C TRP A 99 -9.04 12.66 10.60
N VAL A 100 -8.26 12.69 9.50
CA VAL A 100 -8.27 11.60 8.49
C VAL A 100 -7.81 10.28 9.09
N LEU A 101 -6.79 10.27 9.96
CA LEU A 101 -6.38 9.06 10.70
C LEU A 101 -7.53 8.51 11.57
N GLY A 102 -8.31 9.38 12.20
CA GLY A 102 -9.50 8.99 12.95
C GLY A 102 -10.53 8.27 12.06
N GLN A 103 -10.82 8.83 10.89
CA GLN A 103 -11.75 8.23 9.92
C GLN A 103 -11.25 6.88 9.39
N ILE A 104 -9.95 6.77 9.08
CA ILE A 104 -9.33 5.51 8.63
C ILE A 104 -9.49 4.42 9.71
N LYS A 105 -9.17 4.74 10.97
CA LYS A 105 -9.28 3.79 12.08
C LYS A 105 -10.71 3.34 12.32
N GLN A 106 -11.65 4.29 12.39
CA GLN A 106 -13.07 3.99 12.59
C GLN A 106 -13.62 3.08 11.49
N ARG A 107 -13.28 3.33 10.23
CA ARG A 107 -13.72 2.50 9.10
C ARG A 107 -13.08 1.11 9.13
N SER A 108 -11.81 1.03 9.51
CA SER A 108 -11.05 -0.23 9.59
C SER A 108 -11.54 -1.14 10.72
N GLU A 109 -12.00 -0.57 11.84
CA GLU A 109 -12.64 -1.31 12.94
C GLU A 109 -13.92 -2.03 12.48
N GLY A 110 -14.65 -1.43 11.53
CA GLY A 110 -15.78 -2.06 10.85
C GLY A 110 -15.40 -3.17 9.85
N LYS A 111 -14.11 -3.54 9.73
CA LYS A 111 -13.55 -4.47 8.74
C LYS A 111 -13.77 -4.02 7.28
N CYS A 112 -13.97 -2.73 7.04
CA CYS A 112 -14.06 -2.16 5.70
C CYS A 112 -12.67 -1.70 5.24
N SER A 113 -12.27 -2.09 4.03
CA SER A 113 -11.04 -1.58 3.43
C SER A 113 -11.15 -0.09 3.10
N VAL A 114 -10.07 0.64 3.33
CA VAL A 114 -9.95 2.04 2.90
C VAL A 114 -9.38 2.03 1.49
N THR A 115 -10.27 2.10 0.49
CA THR A 115 -9.86 2.21 -0.91
C THR A 115 -9.35 3.62 -1.24
N ARG A 116 -8.74 3.78 -2.41
CA ARG A 116 -8.31 5.09 -2.91
C ARG A 116 -9.46 6.09 -2.93
N GLU A 117 -10.64 5.67 -3.40
CA GLU A 117 -11.83 6.50 -3.54
C GLU A 117 -12.28 7.02 -2.17
N VAL A 118 -12.32 6.13 -1.19
CA VAL A 118 -12.66 6.45 0.21
C VAL A 118 -11.63 7.40 0.82
N LEU A 119 -10.34 7.14 0.60
CA LEU A 119 -9.31 8.05 1.11
C LEU A 119 -9.45 9.44 0.48
N CYS A 120 -9.65 9.52 -0.84
CA CYS A 120 -9.86 10.80 -1.53
C CYS A 120 -11.09 11.54 -1.00
N GLU A 121 -12.16 10.84 -0.63
CA GLU A 121 -13.31 11.44 0.04
C GLU A 121 -12.92 12.08 1.37
N PHE A 122 -12.22 11.35 2.25
CA PHE A 122 -11.72 11.88 3.52
C PHE A 122 -10.78 13.08 3.32
N LEU A 123 -9.85 13.00 2.38
CA LEU A 123 -8.91 14.09 2.08
C LEU A 123 -9.63 15.36 1.61
N ARG A 124 -10.64 15.22 0.74
CA ARG A 124 -11.46 16.35 0.29
C ARG A 124 -12.27 16.96 1.42
N HIS A 125 -12.89 16.16 2.28
CA HIS A 125 -13.60 16.67 3.46
C HIS A 125 -12.66 17.42 4.40
N ALA A 126 -11.50 16.84 4.73
CA ALA A 126 -10.50 17.51 5.56
C ALA A 126 -10.05 18.86 4.97
N LYS A 127 -9.98 18.97 3.64
CA LYS A 127 -9.64 20.22 2.93
C LYS A 127 -10.79 21.23 2.85
N ALA A 128 -12.03 20.77 2.75
CA ALA A 128 -13.21 21.64 2.76
C ALA A 128 -13.51 22.23 4.16
N GLY A 129 -13.04 21.55 5.22
CA GLY A 129 -13.20 21.95 6.62
C GLY A 129 -13.55 20.73 7.47
N ILE A 130 -12.87 20.57 8.61
CA ILE A 130 -13.10 19.46 9.52
C ILE A 130 -14.50 19.60 10.14
N PRO A 131 -15.43 18.64 9.95
CA PRO A 131 -16.71 18.65 10.65
C PRO A 131 -16.47 18.59 12.16
N GLN A 132 -17.18 19.42 12.92
CA GLN A 132 -17.18 19.37 14.39
C GLN A 132 -17.78 18.06 14.90
#